data_AF-A0A545UEB2-F1
#
_entry.id   AF-A0A545UEB2-F1
#
_cell.length_a   1.000
_cell.length_b   1.000
_cell.length_c   1.000
_cell.angle_alpha   90.00
_cell.angle_beta   90.00
_cell.angle_gamma   90.00
#
_symmetry.space_group_name_H-M   'P 1'
#
loop_
_entity.id
_entity.type
_entity.pdbx_description
1 polymer ?
#
loop_
_entity_poly.entity_id
_entity_poly.type
_entity_poly.pdbx_seq_one_letter_code
_entity_poly.pdbx_strand_id
1 'polypeptide(L)'
;MKQKLIKPENLEALPNGYGYLLIDVDVAGIAPSFSYVKVKSSKKNPRKKKKVKYSKNGTHVVTLKHSENGLYALPMPAGTYQITQINAPFFDLPYKLDTSTKNEWRFKIEAGKTNFAGHLSIKKERSTRYLDVNLINRFATEKERLENTLQQLLSLAPLAHGVGVRDDFAQALAEKESSR
;
A
#
# COMPACT_ATOMS: atom_id res chain seq x y z
N MET A 1 10.95 -8.03 -10.18
CA MET A 1 10.84 -9.25 -9.33
C MET A 1 9.38 -9.47 -8.96
N LYS A 2 8.87 -10.71 -8.95
CA LYS A 2 7.50 -11.01 -8.52
C LYS A 2 7.47 -11.26 -7.02
N GLN A 3 6.45 -10.75 -6.34
CA GLN A 3 6.24 -10.94 -4.91
C GLN A 3 4.80 -11.39 -4.65
N LYS A 4 4.64 -12.12 -3.55
CA LYS A 4 3.36 -12.66 -3.09
C LYS A 4 2.98 -11.96 -1.79
N LEU A 5 1.72 -11.59 -1.69
CA LEU A 5 1.13 -11.11 -0.44
C LEU A 5 0.97 -12.27 0.55
N ILE A 6 1.19 -11.97 1.83
CA ILE A 6 1.12 -12.94 2.92
C ILE A 6 -0.08 -12.54 3.80
N LYS A 7 -0.93 -13.50 4.18
CA LYS A 7 -2.02 -13.20 5.12
C LYS A 7 -1.45 -12.94 6.53
N PRO A 8 -2.04 -12.04 7.34
CA PRO A 8 -1.50 -11.64 8.65
C PRO A 8 -1.14 -12.79 9.59
N GLU A 9 -1.92 -13.86 9.57
CA GLU A 9 -1.74 -15.05 10.41
C GLU A 9 -0.51 -15.90 10.05
N ASN A 10 0.11 -15.67 8.88
CA ASN A 10 1.26 -16.43 8.39
C ASN A 10 2.57 -15.61 8.39
N LEU A 11 2.66 -14.58 9.23
CA LEU A 11 3.80 -13.67 9.24
C LEU A 11 4.88 -14.12 10.23
N GLU A 12 6.12 -14.02 9.78
CA GLU A 12 7.31 -14.38 10.55
C GLU A 12 7.97 -13.13 11.17
N ALA A 13 9.14 -13.25 11.80
CA ALA A 13 9.89 -12.09 12.26
C ALA A 13 10.53 -11.32 11.10
N LEU A 14 10.57 -9.99 11.18
CA LEU A 14 11.21 -9.14 10.16
C LEU A 14 12.74 -9.14 10.30
N PRO A 15 13.50 -9.18 9.19
CA PRO A 15 14.92 -8.87 9.20
C PRO A 15 15.20 -7.41 9.61
N ASN A 16 16.41 -7.15 10.10
CA ASN A 16 16.84 -5.79 10.44
C ASN A 16 16.74 -4.84 9.24
N GLY A 17 16.13 -3.67 9.47
CA GLY A 17 15.92 -2.65 8.44
C GLY A 17 14.71 -2.88 7.54
N TYR A 18 13.88 -3.89 7.80
CA TYR A 18 12.63 -4.15 7.10
C TYR A 18 11.42 -3.72 7.93
N GLY A 19 10.31 -3.45 7.26
CA GLY A 19 8.99 -3.24 7.84
C GLY A 19 7.93 -4.00 7.05
N TYR A 20 6.73 -4.11 7.60
CA TYR A 20 5.57 -4.61 6.84
C TYR A 20 4.89 -3.46 6.11
N LEU A 21 4.60 -3.68 4.82
CA LEU A 21 3.52 -3.02 4.12
C LEU A 21 2.23 -3.80 4.41
N LEU A 22 1.24 -3.16 5.01
CA LEU A 22 -0.09 -3.70 5.20
C LEU A 22 -1.04 -3.04 4.19
N ILE A 23 -1.85 -3.84 3.51
CA ILE A 23 -2.81 -3.38 2.51
C ILE A 23 -4.11 -4.18 2.63
N ASP A 24 -5.24 -3.49 2.62
CA ASP A 24 -6.54 -4.13 2.51
C ASP A 24 -6.92 -4.23 1.03
N VAL A 25 -7.35 -5.39 0.59
CA VAL A 25 -7.53 -5.71 -0.83
C VAL A 25 -8.98 -6.10 -1.06
N ASP A 26 -9.65 -5.40 -1.99
CA ASP A 26 -10.99 -5.72 -2.49
C ASP A 26 -10.92 -5.73 -4.02
N VAL A 27 -10.67 -6.90 -4.60
CA VAL A 27 -10.33 -7.01 -6.03
C VAL A 27 -11.25 -7.96 -6.77
N ALA A 28 -11.86 -7.42 -7.83
CA ALA A 28 -12.52 -8.22 -8.86
C ALA A 28 -11.56 -8.46 -10.03
N GLY A 29 -11.71 -9.61 -10.70
CA GLY A 29 -10.98 -9.94 -11.93
C GLY A 29 -10.14 -11.21 -11.83
N ILE A 30 -9.56 -11.63 -12.95
CA ILE A 30 -8.93 -12.95 -13.08
C ILE A 30 -7.50 -12.94 -12.52
N ALA A 31 -6.74 -11.89 -12.81
CA ALA A 31 -5.34 -11.78 -12.41
C ALA A 31 -4.89 -10.33 -12.16
N PRO A 32 -5.50 -9.60 -11.20
CA PRO A 32 -5.04 -8.26 -10.88
C PRO A 32 -3.61 -8.30 -10.33
N SER A 33 -2.86 -7.23 -10.57
CA SER A 33 -1.52 -7.03 -10.03
C SER A 33 -1.19 -5.55 -9.97
N PHE A 34 -0.26 -5.18 -9.11
CA PHE A 34 0.29 -3.84 -9.10
C PHE A 34 1.81 -3.87 -9.11
N SER A 35 2.40 -2.85 -9.71
CA SER A 35 3.83 -2.64 -9.76
C SER A 35 4.20 -1.49 -8.86
N TYR A 36 5.29 -1.63 -8.12
CA TYR A 36 5.80 -0.58 -7.27
C TYR A 36 7.32 -0.47 -7.38
N VAL A 37 7.85 0.70 -7.01
CA VAL A 37 9.29 0.98 -7.06
C VAL A 37 9.72 1.82 -5.86
N LYS A 38 10.96 1.61 -5.41
CA LYS A 38 11.58 2.45 -4.38
C LYS A 38 11.90 3.82 -4.96
N VAL A 39 11.45 4.87 -4.29
CA VAL A 39 11.74 6.26 -4.63
C VAL A 39 13.13 6.63 -4.11
N LYS A 40 13.99 7.21 -4.96
CA LYS A 40 15.24 7.83 -4.52
C LYS A 40 14.88 9.12 -3.80
N SER A 41 14.90 9.07 -2.46
CA SER A 41 14.62 10.24 -1.64
C SER A 41 15.67 11.32 -1.92
N SER A 42 15.23 12.47 -2.42
CA SER A 42 15.97 13.72 -2.29
C SER A 42 15.66 14.26 -0.90
N LYS A 43 16.66 14.71 -0.13
CA LYS A 43 16.55 15.19 1.27
C LYS A 43 15.41 16.21 1.55
N LYS A 44 14.73 16.75 0.52
CA LYS A 44 13.55 17.62 0.66
C LYS A 44 12.26 16.83 0.45
N ASN A 45 11.46 16.75 1.51
CA ASN A 45 10.06 16.35 1.62
C ASN A 45 9.46 15.76 0.31
N PRO A 46 9.65 14.45 0.04
CA PRO A 46 9.34 13.85 -1.26
C PRO A 46 7.87 14.03 -1.64
N ARG A 47 6.98 14.19 -0.65
CA ARG A 47 5.54 14.44 -0.81
C ARG A 47 5.20 15.66 -1.70
N LYS A 48 6.09 16.67 -1.80
CA LYS A 48 5.81 17.90 -2.58
C LYS A 48 6.31 17.88 -4.04
N LYS A 49 7.10 16.88 -4.46
CA LYS A 49 7.68 16.87 -5.82
C LYS A 49 6.80 16.09 -6.79
N LYS A 50 6.38 16.74 -7.89
CA LYS A 50 5.64 16.13 -9.01
C LYS A 50 6.47 15.12 -9.83
N LYS A 51 7.80 15.27 -9.84
CA LYS A 51 8.74 14.37 -10.53
C LYS A 51 9.68 13.73 -9.51
N VAL A 52 9.69 12.41 -9.45
CA VAL A 52 10.55 11.61 -8.56
C VAL A 52 11.50 10.76 -9.39
N LYS A 53 12.72 10.59 -8.87
CA LYS A 53 13.68 9.64 -9.44
C LYS A 53 13.47 8.29 -8.77
N TYR A 54 13.43 7.22 -9.56
CA TYR A 54 13.29 5.86 -9.03
C TYR A 54 14.63 5.19 -8.82
N SER A 55 14.65 4.20 -7.91
CA SER A 55 15.81 3.35 -7.70
C SER A 55 16.15 2.57 -8.97
N LYS A 56 17.45 2.26 -9.16
CA LYS A 56 17.87 1.34 -10.23
C LYS A 56 17.54 -0.11 -9.91
N ASN A 57 17.17 -0.42 -8.66
CA ASN A 57 16.92 -1.78 -8.15
C ASN A 57 15.67 -2.46 -8.74
N GLY A 58 15.08 -1.87 -9.79
CA GLY A 58 14.03 -2.48 -10.58
C GLY A 58 12.62 -2.30 -10.01
N THR A 59 11.65 -2.56 -10.87
CA THR A 59 10.23 -2.60 -10.55
C THR A 59 9.89 -3.94 -9.90
N HIS A 60 9.15 -3.88 -8.80
CA HIS A 60 8.58 -5.04 -8.12
C HIS A 60 7.12 -5.19 -8.53
N VAL A 61 6.67 -6.42 -8.73
CA VAL A 61 5.30 -6.74 -9.15
C VAL A 61 4.66 -7.62 -8.09
N VAL A 62 3.53 -7.18 -7.55
CA VAL A 62 2.72 -7.93 -6.60
C VAL A 62 1.53 -8.51 -7.36
N THR A 63 1.41 -9.83 -7.33
CA THR A 63 0.29 -10.54 -7.96
C THR A 63 -0.85 -10.69 -6.97
N LEU A 64 -2.06 -10.31 -7.37
CA LEU A 64 -3.30 -10.44 -6.58
C LEU A 64 -4.21 -11.55 -7.14
N LYS A 65 -3.66 -12.40 -8.02
CA LYS A 65 -4.38 -13.54 -8.60
C LYS A 65 -4.79 -14.49 -7.49
N HIS A 66 -6.09 -14.78 -7.39
CA HIS A 66 -6.68 -15.62 -6.35
C HIS A 66 -6.53 -15.06 -4.92
N SER A 67 -6.25 -13.76 -4.77
CA SER A 67 -6.39 -13.10 -3.48
C SER A 67 -7.87 -12.99 -3.14
N GLU A 68 -8.24 -13.40 -1.94
CA GLU A 68 -9.54 -13.14 -1.35
C GLU A 68 -9.61 -11.69 -0.89
N ASN A 69 -10.81 -11.20 -0.62
CA ASN A 69 -10.95 -9.87 -0.04
C ASN A 69 -10.45 -9.86 1.40
N GLY A 70 -9.61 -8.89 1.76
CA GLY A 70 -9.14 -8.69 3.12
C GLY A 70 -7.72 -8.16 3.23
N LEU A 71 -7.20 -8.23 4.46
CA LEU A 71 -5.90 -7.70 4.83
C LEU A 71 -4.76 -8.62 4.41
N TYR A 72 -3.71 -8.02 3.88
CA TYR A 72 -2.47 -8.68 3.50
C TYR A 72 -1.27 -7.86 3.92
N ALA A 73 -0.15 -8.55 4.16
CA ALA A 73 1.12 -7.93 4.43
C ALA A 73 2.21 -8.35 3.42
N LEU A 74 3.22 -7.50 3.30
CA LEU A 74 4.40 -7.72 2.48
C LEU A 74 5.64 -7.19 3.23
N PRO A 75 6.63 -8.02 3.58
CA PRO A 75 7.87 -7.55 4.16
C PRO A 75 8.69 -6.78 3.12
N MET A 76 9.13 -5.58 3.47
CA MET A 76 9.84 -4.67 2.57
C MET A 76 10.96 -3.94 3.30
N PRO A 77 12.10 -3.64 2.64
CA PRO A 77 13.10 -2.77 3.24
C PRO A 77 12.52 -1.40 3.58
N ALA A 78 13.04 -0.75 4.62
CA ALA A 78 12.60 0.60 4.97
C ALA A 78 12.89 1.59 3.84
N GLY A 79 11.97 2.55 3.66
CA GLY A 79 12.09 3.60 2.65
C GLY A 79 10.75 4.09 2.10
N THR A 80 10.83 4.94 1.09
CA THR A 80 9.64 5.47 0.39
C THR A 80 9.46 4.73 -0.92
N TYR A 81 8.22 4.32 -1.19
CA TYR A 81 7.84 3.52 -2.35
C TYR A 81 6.64 4.15 -3.04
N GLN A 82 6.48 3.86 -4.32
CA GLN A 82 5.34 4.30 -5.09
C GLN A 82 4.82 3.16 -5.95
N ILE A 83 3.52 2.94 -5.89
CA ILE A 83 2.81 2.12 -6.87
C ILE A 83 2.81 2.91 -8.17
N THR A 84 3.39 2.36 -9.23
CA THR A 84 3.55 3.02 -10.53
C THR A 84 2.55 2.53 -11.56
N GLN A 85 2.03 1.32 -11.39
CA GLN A 85 1.11 0.73 -12.36
C GLN A 85 0.18 -0.27 -11.71
N ILE A 86 -1.08 -0.29 -12.13
CA ILE A 86 -2.02 -1.37 -11.82
C ILE A 86 -2.41 -2.06 -13.12
N ASN A 87 -2.35 -3.39 -13.12
CA ASN A 87 -2.83 -4.22 -14.20
C ASN A 87 -4.00 -5.03 -13.68
N ALA A 88 -5.17 -4.90 -14.31
CA ALA A 88 -6.37 -5.63 -13.92
C ALA A 88 -7.03 -6.20 -15.18
N PRO A 89 -6.48 -7.29 -15.76
CA PRO A 89 -7.05 -7.88 -16.97
C PRO A 89 -8.48 -8.35 -16.71
N PHE A 90 -9.39 -7.97 -17.60
CA PHE A 90 -10.81 -8.21 -17.45
C PHE A 90 -11.43 -8.56 -18.81
N PHE A 91 -12.01 -9.75 -18.96
CA PHE A 91 -12.70 -10.22 -20.19
C PHE A 91 -11.93 -9.85 -21.47
N ASP A 92 -10.68 -10.33 -21.56
CA ASP A 92 -9.76 -10.10 -22.69
C ASP A 92 -9.29 -8.66 -22.94
N LEU A 93 -9.70 -7.70 -22.10
CA LEU A 93 -9.20 -6.32 -22.15
C LEU A 93 -8.00 -6.14 -21.20
N PRO A 94 -6.81 -5.77 -21.71
CA PRO A 94 -5.66 -5.46 -20.88
C PRO A 94 -5.82 -4.06 -20.26
N TYR A 95 -6.55 -3.95 -19.15
CA TYR A 95 -6.61 -2.69 -18.40
C TYR A 95 -5.29 -2.43 -17.67
N LYS A 96 -4.72 -1.24 -17.91
CA LYS A 96 -3.52 -0.74 -17.26
C LYS A 96 -3.75 0.69 -16.80
N LEU A 97 -3.53 0.96 -15.52
CA LEU A 97 -3.58 2.29 -14.94
C LEU A 97 -2.15 2.71 -14.56
N ASP A 98 -1.66 3.81 -15.14
CA ASP A 98 -0.39 4.43 -14.74
C ASP A 98 -0.62 5.39 -13.57
N THR A 99 0.13 5.17 -12.49
CA THR A 99 0.08 5.94 -11.23
C THR A 99 1.44 6.55 -10.89
N SER A 100 2.41 6.53 -11.82
CA SER A 100 3.77 7.02 -11.63
C SER A 100 3.88 8.52 -11.31
N THR A 101 2.89 9.32 -11.70
CA THR A 101 2.86 10.77 -11.43
C THR A 101 1.98 11.15 -10.24
N LYS A 102 1.21 10.20 -9.69
CA LYS A 102 0.20 10.44 -8.66
C LYS A 102 0.79 10.21 -7.26
N ASN A 103 0.86 11.26 -6.46
CA ASN A 103 1.45 11.21 -5.11
C ASN A 103 0.60 10.40 -4.11
N GLU A 104 -0.70 10.28 -4.33
CA GLU A 104 -1.61 9.43 -3.54
C GLU A 104 -1.25 7.94 -3.60
N TRP A 105 -0.47 7.50 -4.60
CA TRP A 105 -0.01 6.11 -4.71
C TRP A 105 1.36 5.87 -4.04
N ARG A 106 1.82 6.83 -3.25
CA ARG A 106 3.11 6.79 -2.54
C ARG A 106 2.91 6.44 -1.07
N PHE A 107 3.73 5.53 -0.58
CA PHE A 107 3.73 5.08 0.81
C PHE A 107 5.15 5.02 1.37
N LYS A 108 5.27 4.94 2.70
CA LYS A 108 6.55 4.85 3.41
C LYS A 108 6.53 3.60 4.29
N ILE A 109 7.66 2.91 4.34
CA ILE A 109 7.89 1.76 5.19
C ILE A 109 8.93 2.15 6.24
N GLU A 110 8.55 2.08 7.50
CA GLU A 110 9.46 2.21 8.64
C GLU A 110 9.97 0.84 9.10
N ALA A 111 11.25 0.79 9.48
CA ALA A 111 11.89 -0.43 9.96
C ALA A 111 11.27 -0.86 11.29
N GLY A 112 11.05 -2.17 11.46
CA GLY A 112 10.47 -2.78 12.65
C GLY A 112 8.99 -2.46 12.88
N LYS A 113 8.29 -1.88 11.91
CA LYS A 113 6.88 -1.47 12.06
C LYS A 113 5.99 -2.00 10.95
N THR A 114 4.70 -1.99 11.22
CA THR A 114 3.62 -2.29 10.27
C THR A 114 3.04 -1.00 9.73
N ASN A 115 3.11 -0.80 8.41
CA ASN A 115 2.74 0.46 7.75
C ASN A 115 1.52 0.21 6.85
N PHE A 116 0.38 0.81 7.18
CA PHE A 116 -0.85 0.65 6.40
C PHE A 116 -0.86 1.58 5.19
N ALA A 117 -0.92 1.01 3.98
CA ALA A 117 -0.99 1.77 2.73
C ALA A 117 -2.41 2.14 2.31
N GLY A 118 -3.42 1.53 2.91
CA GLY A 118 -4.83 1.80 2.61
C GLY A 118 -5.57 0.59 2.06
N HIS A 119 -6.78 0.86 1.60
CA HIS A 119 -7.69 -0.08 0.97
C HIS A 119 -7.62 0.07 -0.56
N LEU A 120 -7.12 -0.97 -1.22
CA LEU A 120 -7.07 -1.08 -2.67
C LEU A 120 -8.34 -1.76 -3.18
N SER A 121 -9.20 -0.97 -3.82
CA SER A 121 -10.43 -1.44 -4.43
C SER A 121 -10.28 -1.47 -5.96
N ILE A 122 -10.52 -2.62 -6.58
CA ILE A 122 -10.59 -2.81 -8.04
C ILE A 122 -11.96 -3.39 -8.33
N LYS A 123 -12.93 -2.54 -8.66
CA LYS A 123 -14.32 -2.92 -8.86
C LYS A 123 -14.67 -2.97 -10.35
N LYS A 124 -15.47 -3.98 -10.70
CA LYS A 124 -16.12 -4.05 -12.01
C LYS A 124 -17.33 -3.11 -12.00
N GLU A 125 -17.36 -2.19 -12.95
CA GLU A 125 -18.59 -1.47 -13.26
C GLU A 125 -19.45 -2.34 -14.20
N ARG A 126 -20.68 -2.69 -13.79
CA ARG A 126 -21.49 -3.71 -14.49
C ARG A 126 -21.89 -3.31 -15.92
N SER A 127 -21.91 -2.02 -16.22
CA SER A 127 -22.44 -1.46 -17.48
C SER A 127 -21.38 -0.91 -18.43
N THR A 128 -20.11 -0.86 -18.03
CA THR A 128 -19.06 -0.18 -18.81
C THR A 128 -17.83 -1.05 -19.06
N ARG A 129 -17.00 -0.64 -20.01
CA ARG A 129 -15.66 -1.23 -20.26
C ARG A 129 -14.59 -0.61 -19.34
N TYR A 130 -14.99 0.03 -18.25
CA TYR A 130 -14.10 0.70 -17.31
C TYR A 130 -14.01 -0.10 -16.01
N LEU A 131 -12.85 0.01 -15.37
CA LEU A 131 -12.61 -0.49 -14.02
C LEU A 131 -12.45 0.70 -13.10
N ASP A 132 -13.15 0.67 -11.97
CA ASP A 132 -12.96 1.64 -10.92
C ASP A 132 -11.83 1.16 -10.00
N VAL A 133 -10.75 1.93 -9.94
CA VAL A 133 -9.52 1.56 -9.23
C VAL A 133 -9.14 2.68 -8.28
N ASN A 134 -9.28 2.41 -6.99
CA ASN A 134 -9.05 3.36 -5.93
C ASN A 134 -8.10 2.79 -4.87
N LEU A 135 -7.19 3.63 -4.36
CA LEU A 135 -6.41 3.37 -3.16
C LEU A 135 -6.77 4.42 -2.13
N ILE A 136 -7.54 4.03 -1.12
CA ILE A 136 -8.09 4.95 -0.13
C ILE A 136 -7.39 4.68 1.19
N ASN A 137 -6.73 5.70 1.75
CA ASN A 137 -6.24 5.60 3.12
C ASN A 137 -7.38 5.93 4.09
N ARG A 138 -7.83 4.93 4.84
CA ARG A 138 -8.82 5.07 5.92
C ARG A 138 -8.22 4.71 7.27
N PHE A 139 -6.91 4.93 7.45
CA PHE A 139 -6.21 4.54 8.66
C PHE A 139 -6.91 5.01 9.94
N ALA A 140 -7.32 6.27 9.99
CA ALA A 140 -7.98 6.84 11.17
C ALA A 140 -9.29 6.11 11.51
N THR A 141 -10.10 5.78 10.50
CA THR A 141 -11.39 5.09 10.67
C THR A 141 -11.22 3.60 10.92
N GLU A 142 -10.18 2.98 10.37
CA GLU A 142 -9.97 1.54 10.45
C GLU A 142 -9.02 1.12 11.57
N LYS A 143 -8.42 2.07 12.31
CA LYS A 143 -7.42 1.81 13.35
C LYS A 143 -7.87 0.71 14.31
N GLU A 144 -9.07 0.85 14.89
CA GLU A 144 -9.60 -0.11 15.85
C GLU A 144 -9.80 -1.51 15.23
N ARG A 145 -10.35 -1.57 14.01
CA ARG A 145 -10.49 -2.83 13.26
C ARG A 145 -9.13 -3.48 13.02
N LEU A 146 -8.14 -2.68 12.61
CA LEU A 146 -6.78 -3.16 12.34
C LEU A 146 -6.13 -3.69 13.61
N GLU A 147 -6.21 -2.95 14.73
CA GLU A 147 -5.66 -3.35 16.02
C GLU A 147 -6.28 -4.66 16.53
N ASN A 148 -7.59 -4.81 16.39
CA ASN A 148 -8.29 -6.05 16.77
C ASN A 148 -7.93 -7.24 15.86
N THR A 149 -7.81 -7.02 14.56
CA THR A 149 -7.49 -8.10 13.60
C THR A 149 -6.02 -8.51 13.68
N LEU A 150 -5.13 -7.58 14.04
CA LEU A 150 -3.68 -7.76 13.96
C LEU A 150 -3.02 -7.93 15.32
N GLN A 151 -3.75 -8.23 16.40
CA GLN A 151 -3.18 -8.33 17.76
C GLN A 151 -1.90 -9.17 17.81
N GLN A 152 -1.87 -10.33 17.14
CA GLN A 152 -0.69 -11.18 17.07
C GLN A 152 0.48 -10.50 16.34
N LEU A 153 0.21 -9.87 15.20
CA LEU A 153 1.24 -9.17 14.42
C LEU A 153 1.77 -7.92 15.14
N LEU A 154 0.91 -7.19 15.85
CA LEU A 154 1.31 -5.98 16.56
C LEU A 154 2.29 -6.27 17.71
N SER A 155 2.32 -7.51 18.21
CA SER A 155 3.35 -7.96 19.14
C SER A 155 4.74 -8.07 18.49
N LEU A 156 4.80 -8.39 17.19
CA LEU A 156 6.05 -8.52 16.42
C LEU A 156 6.50 -7.18 15.84
N ALA A 157 5.56 -6.40 15.30
CA ALA A 157 5.83 -5.16 14.60
C ALA A 157 4.67 -4.16 14.84
N PRO A 158 4.85 -3.16 15.73
CA PRO A 158 3.78 -2.23 16.08
C PRO A 158 3.32 -1.42 14.87
N LEU A 159 2.07 -0.98 14.91
CA LEU A 159 1.45 -0.19 13.85
C LEU A 159 2.11 1.20 13.79
N ALA A 160 2.53 1.61 12.60
CA ALA A 160 3.13 2.91 12.38
C ALA A 160 2.04 3.98 12.17
N HIS A 161 2.02 5.01 13.01
CA HIS A 161 1.08 6.12 12.87
C HIS A 161 1.52 7.12 11.79
N GLY A 162 0.58 7.54 10.93
CA GLY A 162 0.82 8.60 9.93
C GLY A 162 1.77 8.20 8.78
N VAL A 163 2.04 6.90 8.63
CA VAL A 163 2.99 6.37 7.66
C VAL A 163 2.24 5.72 6.50
N GLY A 164 1.77 6.53 5.55
CA GLY A 164 1.02 6.03 4.40
C GLY A 164 0.70 7.10 3.36
N VAL A 165 -0.22 6.72 2.46
CA VAL A 165 -0.91 7.59 1.49
C VAL A 165 -1.52 8.78 2.24
N ARG A 166 -1.60 9.95 1.59
CA ARG A 166 -2.12 11.18 2.22
C ARG A 166 -3.54 10.94 2.75
N ASP A 167 -3.68 11.00 4.08
CA ASP A 167 -4.96 11.04 4.77
C ASP A 167 -5.07 12.45 5.36
N ASP A 168 -5.85 13.30 4.68
CA ASP A 168 -6.05 14.71 5.09
C ASP A 168 -6.68 14.79 6.49
N PHE A 169 -7.44 13.76 6.89
CA PHE A 169 -8.10 13.71 8.18
C PHE A 169 -7.13 13.30 9.30
N ALA A 170 -6.31 12.27 9.07
CA ALA A 170 -5.28 11.85 10.02
C ALA A 170 -4.24 12.94 10.27
N GLN A 171 -3.91 13.75 9.25
CA GLN A 171 -3.01 14.89 9.43
C GLN A 171 -3.62 15.94 10.38
N ALA A 172 -4.89 16.28 10.18
CA ALA A 172 -5.61 17.20 11.08
C ALA A 172 -5.71 16.65 12.51
N LEU A 173 -5.89 15.34 12.67
CA LEU A 173 -5.94 14.69 13.99
C LEU A 173 -4.58 14.74 14.71
N ALA A 174 -3.49 14.40 14.03
CA ALA A 174 -2.14 14.41 14.60
C ALA A 174 -1.66 15.83 14.98
N GLU A 175 -2.01 16.85 14.18
CA GLU A 175 -1.73 18.26 14.50
C GLU A 175 -2.47 18.70 15.78
N LYS A 176 -3.69 18.18 16.01
CA LYS A 176 -4.47 18.45 17.21
C LYS A 176 -3.91 17.75 18.46
N GLU A 177 -3.40 16.53 18.34
CA GLU A 177 -2.80 15.78 19.44
C GLU A 177 -1.42 16.32 19.87
N SER A 178 -0.63 16.86 18.92
CA SER A 178 0.68 17.45 19.20
C SER A 178 0.63 18.90 19.72
N SER A 179 -0.55 19.52 19.70
CA SER A 179 -0.80 20.87 20.23
C SER A 179 -1.40 20.87 21.64
N ARG A 180 -1.48 19.70 22.28
CA ARG A 180 -1.87 19.51 23.69
C ARG A 180 -0.66 19.08 24.50
#